data_AF-A0AA49JG54-F1
#
_entry.id   AF-A0AA49JG54-F1
#
_cell.length_a   1.000
_cell.length_b   1.000
_cell.length_c   1.000
_cell.angle_alpha   90.00
_cell.angle_beta   90.00
_cell.angle_gamma   90.00
#
_symmetry.space_group_name_H-M   'P 1'
#
loop_
_entity.id
_entity.type
_entity.pdbx_description
1 polymer ?
#
loop_
_entity_poly.entity_id
_entity_poly.type
_entity_poly.pdbx_seq_one_letter_code
_entity_poly.pdbx_strand_id
1 'polypeptide(L)' 'MKGDYELQAKKNKARGEIGYGIMWLFVVALIEGISYSRGFEGIFYHIIAIPAAIAAVYKFVIGIKKLKNIK' A
#
# COMPACT_ATOMS: atom_id res chain seq x y z
N MET A 1 19.52 12.12 23.51
CA MET A 1 19.01 10.75 23.32
C MET A 1 17.50 10.65 23.07
N LYS A 2 16.60 11.38 23.77
CA LYS A 2 15.13 11.30 23.50
C LYS A 2 14.71 11.71 22.08
N GLY A 3 15.37 12.72 21.49
CA GLY A 3 15.05 13.19 20.13
C GLY A 3 15.30 12.18 19.00
N ASP A 4 16.32 11.32 19.15
CA ASP A 4 16.64 10.31 18.13
C ASP A 4 15.60 9.17 18.09
N TYR A 5 15.11 8.73 19.25
CA TYR A 5 14.09 7.70 19.33
C TYR A 5 12.75 8.17 18.75
N GLU A 6 12.36 9.41 19.01
CA GLU A 6 11.12 9.98 18.44
C GLU A 6 11.22 10.14 16.92
N LEU A 7 12.39 10.55 16.41
CA LEU A 7 12.63 10.66 14.98
C LEU A 7 12.58 9.29 14.29
N GLN A 8 13.23 8.27 14.89
CA GLN A 8 13.17 6.90 14.39
C GLN A 8 11.75 6.32 14.44
N ALA A 9 11.00 6.57 15.51
CA ALA A 9 9.61 6.12 15.63
C ALA A 9 8.72 6.72 14.51
N LYS A 10 8.88 8.01 14.20
CA LYS A 10 8.18 8.66 13.08
C LYS A 10 8.55 8.04 11.74
N LYS A 11 9.83 7.76 11.49
CA LYS A 11 10.32 7.10 10.26
C LYS A 11 9.74 5.69 10.13
N ASN A 12 9.74 4.91 11.21
CA ASN A 12 9.18 3.56 11.23
C ASN A 12 7.67 3.57 10.98
N LYS A 13 6.94 4.53 11.55
CA LYS A 13 5.50 4.69 11.27
C LYS A 13 5.25 5.01 9.80
N ALA A 14 6.05 5.88 9.19
CA ALA A 14 5.90 6.22 7.77
C ALA A 14 6.26 5.03 6.86
N ARG A 15 7.32 4.27 7.19
CA ARG A 15 7.65 3.01 6.51
C ARG A 15 6.56 1.95 6.65
N GLY A 16 5.92 1.88 7.83
CA GLY A 16 4.78 1.00 8.06
C GLY A 16 3.62 1.31 7.11
N GLU A 17 3.28 2.59 6.92
CA GLU A 17 2.23 2.98 5.96
C GLU A 17 2.58 2.58 4.52
N ILE A 18 3.84 2.76 4.12
CA ILE A 18 4.33 2.30 2.81
C ILE A 18 4.23 0.78 2.70
N GLY A 19 4.62 0.04 3.74
CA GLY A 19 4.48 -1.42 3.82
C GLY A 19 3.02 -1.88 3.67
N TYR A 20 2.08 -1.19 4.31
CA TYR A 20 0.65 -1.44 4.11
C TYR A 20 0.22 -1.16 2.66
N GLY A 21 0.76 -0.12 2.01
CA GLY A 21 0.54 0.12 0.59
C GLY A 21 1.00 -1.04 -0.30
N ILE A 22 2.19 -1.60 -0.01
CA ILE A 22 2.73 -2.77 -0.71
C ILE A 22 1.83 -3.99 -0.50
N MET A 23 1.36 -4.23 0.71
CA MET A 23 0.42 -5.31 1.02
C MET A 23 -0.85 -5.20 0.17
N TRP A 24 -1.43 -4.00 0.05
CA TRP A 24 -2.61 -3.79 -0.78
C TRP A 24 -2.33 -3.98 -2.28
N LEU A 25 -1.17 -3.58 -2.79
CA LEU A 25 -0.76 -3.91 -4.17
C LEU A 25 -0.64 -5.42 -4.38
N PHE A 26 -0.12 -6.14 -3.39
CA PHE A 26 -0.03 -7.59 -3.47
C PHE A 26 -1.43 -8.24 -3.54
N VAL A 27 -2.40 -7.73 -2.78
CA VAL A 27 -3.80 -8.17 -2.87
C VAL A 27 -4.38 -7.91 -4.26
N VAL A 28 -4.12 -6.75 -4.86
CA VAL A 28 -4.51 -6.45 -6.26
C VAL A 28 -3.90 -7.49 -7.21
N ALA A 29 -2.59 -7.73 -7.10
CA ALA A 29 -1.88 -8.68 -7.96
C ALA A 29 -2.42 -10.12 -7.81
N LEU A 30 -2.82 -10.53 -6.60
CA LEU A 30 -3.46 -11.82 -6.37
C LEU A 30 -4.84 -11.92 -7.04
N ILE A 31 -5.68 -10.88 -6.90
CA ILE A 31 -7.02 -10.87 -7.51
C ILE A 31 -6.90 -10.94 -9.03
N GLU A 32 -6.02 -10.11 -9.60
CA GLU A 32 -5.73 -10.09 -11.04
C GLU A 32 -5.14 -11.43 -11.50
N GLY A 33 -4.16 -11.98 -10.78
CA GLY A 33 -3.53 -13.27 -11.09
C GLY A 33 -4.53 -14.44 -11.06
N ILE A 34 -5.51 -14.42 -10.17
CA ILE A 34 -6.61 -15.39 -10.17
C ILE A 34 -7.47 -15.24 -11.43
N SER A 35 -7.76 -14.01 -11.86
CA SER A 35 -8.51 -13.75 -13.10
C SER A 35 -7.80 -14.38 -14.31
N TYR A 36 -6.50 -14.11 -14.46
CA TYR A 36 -5.71 -14.63 -15.57
C TYR A 36 -5.55 -16.16 -15.54
N SER A 37 -5.31 -16.74 -14.36
CA SER A 37 -5.10 -18.20 -14.23
C SER A 37 -6.36 -19.03 -14.48
N ARG A 38 -7.55 -18.46 -14.26
CA ARG A 38 -8.83 -19.13 -14.53
C ARG A 38 -9.33 -18.92 -15.96
N GLY A 39 -8.61 -18.19 -16.80
CA GLY A 39 -9.03 -17.87 -18.17
C GLY A 39 -10.29 -17.00 -18.23
N PHE A 40 -10.67 -16.40 -17.10
CA PHE A 40 -11.78 -15.46 -17.04
C PHE A 40 -11.20 -14.06 -17.24
N GLU A 41 -11.41 -13.48 -18.43
CA GLU A 41 -11.31 -12.03 -18.68
C GLU A 41 -12.52 -11.31 -18.07
N GLY A 42 -12.87 -11.69 -16.84
CA GLY A 42 -14.05 -11.21 -16.16
C GLY A 42 -13.78 -9.82 -15.61
N ILE A 43 -14.36 -8.80 -16.25
CA ILE A 43 -14.39 -7.40 -15.80
C ILE A 43 -14.71 -7.26 -14.29
N PHE A 44 -15.41 -8.24 -13.73
CA PHE A 44 -15.69 -8.41 -12.31
C PHE A 44 -14.44 -8.40 -11.41
N TYR A 45 -13.37 -9.12 -11.77
CA TYR A 45 -12.14 -9.19 -10.95
C TYR A 45 -11.40 -7.85 -10.95
N HIS A 46 -11.38 -7.15 -12.08
CA HIS A 46 -10.85 -5.79 -12.16
C HIS A 46 -11.63 -4.84 -11.25
N ILE A 47 -12.97 -4.90 -11.28
CA ILE A 47 -13.81 -4.06 -10.41
C ILE A 47 -13.56 -4.36 -8.93
N ILE A 48 -13.38 -5.63 -8.56
CA ILE A 48 -13.05 -6.03 -7.18
C ILE A 48 -11.64 -5.56 -6.77
N ALA A 49 -10.70 -5.50 -7.70
CA ALA A 49 -9.35 -5.04 -7.43
C ALA A 49 -9.25 -3.51 -7.21
N ILE A 50 -10.19 -2.71 -7.77
CA ILE A 50 -10.17 -1.24 -7.68
C ILE A 50 -10.09 -0.72 -6.24
N PRO A 51 -10.93 -1.15 -5.27
CA PRO A 51 -10.82 -0.71 -3.88
C PRO A 51 -9.45 -1.00 -3.24
N ALA A 52 -8.86 -2.17 -3.52
CA ALA A 52 -7.54 -2.53 -3.01
C ALA A 52 -6.44 -1.64 -3.65
N ALA A 53 -6.57 -1.32 -4.94
CA ALA A 53 -5.66 -0.41 -5.62
C ALA A 53 -5.74 1.02 -5.05
N ILE A 54 -6.95 1.52 -4.78
CA ILE A 54 -7.16 2.82 -4.14
C ILE A 54 -6.54 2.83 -2.73
N ALA A 55 -6.75 1.78 -1.94
CA ALA A 55 -6.16 1.66 -0.60
C ALA A 55 -4.63 1.65 -0.67
N ALA A 56 -4.04 0.96 -1.64
CA ALA A 56 -2.60 0.96 -1.87
C ALA A 56 -2.06 2.36 -2.15
N VAL A 57 -2.64 3.05 -3.14
CA VAL A 57 -2.24 4.41 -3.54
C VAL A 57 -2.37 5.38 -2.36
N TYR A 58 -3.49 5.34 -1.64
CA TYR A 58 -3.71 6.19 -0.47
C TYR A 58 -2.63 6.00 0.60
N LYS A 59 -2.26 4.75 0.88
CA LYS A 59 -1.21 4.42 1.86
C LYS A 59 0.18 4.88 1.41
N PHE A 60 0.51 4.75 0.12
CA PHE A 60 1.76 5.32 -0.41
C PHE A 60 1.80 6.84 -0.30
N VAL A 61 0.72 7.52 -0.68
CA VAL A 61 0.65 8.99 -0.61
C VAL A 61 0.85 9.47 0.83
N ILE A 62 0.18 8.85 1.81
CA ILE A 62 0.33 9.20 3.22
C ILE A 62 1.73 8.85 3.73
N GLY A 63 2.26 7.68 3.39
CA GLY A 63 3.60 7.25 3.78
C GLY A 63 4.68 8.21 3.29
N ILE A 64 4.63 8.58 2.00
CA ILE A 64 5.55 9.53 1.37
C ILE A 64 5.39 10.93 2.00
N LYS A 65 4.15 11.41 2.20
CA LYS A 65 3.90 12.70 2.85
C LYS A 65 4.46 12.75 4.27
N LYS A 66 4.30 11.66 5.04
CA LYS A 66 4.88 11.52 6.38
C LYS A 66 6.40 11.54 6.32
N LEU A 67 7.04 10.79 5.41
CA LEU A 67 8.49 10.82 5.24
C LEU A 67 9.01 12.22 4.89
N LYS A 68 8.37 12.93 3.97
CA LYS A 68 8.76 14.28 3.55
C LYS A 68 8.64 15.31 4.69
N ASN A 69 7.68 15.12 5.58
CA ASN A 69 7.42 16.01 6.72
C ASN A 69 8.18 15.61 8.00
N ILE A 70 8.96 14.52 7.98
CA ILE A 70 9.91 14.23 9.05
C ILE A 70 11.13 15.12 8.82
N LYS A 71 11.06 16.32 9.38
CA LYS A 71 12.20 17.21 9.63
C LYS A 71 12.55 17.15 11.11
#